data_AF-A0AA85ANK7-F1
#
_entry.id   AF-A0AA85ANK7-F1
#
_cell.length_a   1.000
_cell.length_b   1.000
_cell.length_c   1.000
_cell.angle_alpha   90.00
_cell.angle_beta   90.00
_cell.angle_gamma   90.00
#
_symmetry.space_group_name_H-M   'P 1'
#
loop_
_entity.id
_entity.type
_entity.pdbx_description
1 polymer ?
#
loop_
_entity_poly.entity_id
_entity_poly.type
_entity_poly.pdbx_seq_one_letter_code
_entity_poly.pdbx_strand_id
1 'polypeptide(L)'
;MIKTPFYGTDVGDRVQLQKVLLLGSSDFTIIGRPILPVHQVYIEAVVIEKTLEHPKVWYQFHRRRRHHKLRVLFSKRIGICTSFPFVLQSVTTLTNSSLRNVIHF
;
A
#
# COMPACT_ATOMS: atom_id res chain seq x y z
N MET A 1 8.85 12.76 9.02
CA MET A 1 9.35 11.40 9.34
C MET A 1 8.27 10.38 8.95
N ILE A 2 8.38 9.80 7.76
CA ILE A 2 7.43 8.76 7.32
C ILE A 2 7.80 7.52 8.14
N LYS A 3 7.01 7.20 9.18
CA LYS A 3 7.16 5.94 9.92
C LYS A 3 7.08 4.83 8.87
N THR A 4 8.11 3.98 8.80
CA THR A 4 8.02 2.71 8.05
C THR A 4 6.77 1.98 8.56
N PRO A 5 5.77 1.72 7.70
CA PRO A 5 4.38 1.52 8.14
C PRO A 5 4.13 0.28 9.00
N PHE A 6 5.11 -0.64 9.10
CA PHE A 6 4.90 -1.97 9.69
C PHE A 6 6.04 -2.43 10.63
N TYR A 7 6.77 -1.49 11.24
CA TYR A 7 7.94 -1.81 12.10
C TYR A 7 7.59 -2.60 13.37
N GLY A 8 6.32 -2.65 13.79
CA GLY A 8 5.88 -3.35 15.00
C GLY A 8 4.71 -4.31 14.81
N THR A 9 4.49 -4.78 13.58
CA THR A 9 3.51 -5.85 13.31
C THR A 9 4.23 -7.20 13.28
N ASP A 10 3.51 -8.29 13.47
CA ASP A 10 3.96 -9.65 13.20
C ASP A 10 3.21 -10.26 12.02
N VAL A 11 3.65 -11.44 11.58
CA VAL A 11 2.96 -12.19 10.54
C VAL A 11 1.61 -12.66 11.09
N GLY A 12 0.53 -12.43 10.34
CA GLY A 12 -0.85 -12.69 10.76
C GLY A 12 -1.59 -11.48 11.33
N ASP A 13 -0.89 -10.37 11.59
CA ASP A 13 -1.53 -9.15 12.09
C ASP A 13 -2.44 -8.50 11.05
N ARG A 14 -3.59 -8.01 11.54
CA ARG A 14 -4.56 -7.21 10.78
C ARG A 14 -4.22 -5.73 10.92
N VAL A 15 -4.08 -5.04 9.80
CA VAL A 15 -3.75 -3.62 9.73
C VAL A 15 -4.79 -2.89 8.88
N GLN A 16 -5.24 -1.72 9.35
CA GLN A 16 -6.15 -0.86 8.61
C GLN A 16 -5.39 0.16 7.76
N LEU A 17 -5.71 0.22 6.47
CA LEU A 17 -5.10 1.17 5.53
C LEU A 17 -5.95 2.44 5.44
N GLN A 18 -5.51 3.51 6.10
CA GLN A 18 -6.23 4.79 6.11
C GLN A 18 -5.85 5.72 4.94
N LYS A 19 -4.68 5.53 4.34
CA LYS A 19 -4.17 6.39 3.27
C LYS A 19 -4.51 5.79 1.91
N VAL A 20 -5.76 5.99 1.47
CA VAL A 20 -6.26 5.49 0.20
C VAL A 20 -6.47 6.67 -0.75
N LEU A 21 -5.87 6.60 -1.94
CA LEU A 21 -6.04 7.62 -2.97
C LEU A 21 -7.21 7.26 -3.90
N LEU A 22 -7.31 6.00 -4.31
CA LEU A 22 -8.25 5.55 -5.32
C LEU A 22 -8.81 4.19 -4.94
N LEU A 23 -10.12 4.02 -5.13
CA LEU A 23 -10.81 2.74 -5.04
C LEU A 23 -11.58 2.50 -6.34
N GLY A 24 -11.24 1.40 -7.02
CA GLY A 24 -11.92 0.97 -8.26
C GLY A 24 -12.82 -0.23 -7.99
N SER A 25 -14.08 -0.13 -8.39
CA SER A 25 -15.03 -1.24 -8.49
C SER A 25 -15.33 -1.50 -9.98
N SER A 26 -16.09 -2.55 -10.30
CA SER A 26 -16.50 -2.84 -11.68
C SER A 26 -17.32 -1.69 -12.30
N ASP A 27 -18.12 -1.01 -11.47
CA ASP A 27 -19.17 -0.11 -11.95
C ASP A 27 -18.87 1.37 -11.67
N PHE A 28 -17.97 1.65 -10.73
CA PHE A 28 -17.63 3.01 -10.31
C PHE A 28 -16.17 3.10 -9.84
N THR A 29 -15.63 4.32 -9.88
CA THR A 29 -14.32 4.64 -9.30
C THR A 29 -14.47 5.83 -8.37
N ILE A 30 -13.91 5.70 -7.16
CA ILE A 30 -13.82 6.78 -6.17
C ILE A 30 -12.38 7.28 -6.20
N ILE A 31 -12.20 8.57 -6.49
CA ILE A 31 -10.89 9.22 -6.52
C ILE A 31 -10.85 10.29 -5.45
N GLY A 32 -9.90 10.18 -4.52
CA GLY A 32 -9.66 11.16 -3.47
C GLY A 32 -8.77 12.31 -3.95
N ARG A 33 -8.94 13.47 -3.30
CA ARG A 33 -8.09 14.64 -3.48
C ARG A 33 -7.43 15.04 -2.15
N PRO A 34 -6.15 14.67 -1.88
CA PRO A 34 -5.36 13.54 -2.36
C PRO A 34 -5.57 12.23 -1.57
N ILE A 35 -6.35 12.24 -0.48
CA ILE A 35 -6.64 11.04 0.33
C ILE A 35 -8.15 10.99 0.56
N LEU A 36 -8.74 9.79 0.44
CA LEU A 36 -10.15 9.57 0.75
C LEU A 36 -10.43 9.67 2.26
N PRO A 37 -11.59 10.21 2.65
CA PRO A 37 -11.96 10.28 4.06
C PRO A 37 -12.13 8.88 4.65
N VAL A 38 -11.63 8.68 5.87
CA VAL A 38 -11.58 7.38 6.57
C VAL A 38 -12.97 6.76 6.78
N HIS A 39 -14.02 7.58 6.85
CA HIS A 39 -15.39 7.12 7.04
C HIS A 39 -16.01 6.48 5.78
N GLN A 40 -15.45 6.74 4.60
CA GLN A 40 -16.00 6.27 3.33
C GLN A 40 -15.45 4.90 2.92
N VAL A 41 -14.24 4.56 3.36
CA VAL A 41 -13.51 3.37 2.90
C VAL A 41 -12.81 2.69 4.07
N TYR A 42 -13.14 1.42 4.30
CA TYR A 42 -12.49 0.55 5.27
C TYR A 42 -11.72 -0.55 4.55
N ILE A 43 -10.39 -0.49 4.59
CA ILE A 43 -9.52 -1.51 3.99
C ILE A 43 -8.74 -2.19 5.10
N GLU A 44 -8.98 -3.49 5.26
CA GLU A 44 -8.23 -4.36 6.14
C GLU A 44 -7.24 -5.18 5.32
N ALA A 45 -6.00 -5.22 5.79
CA ALA A 45 -4.95 -6.03 5.22
C ALA A 45 -4.32 -6.91 6.30
N VAL A 46 -3.95 -8.14 5.94
CA VAL A 46 -3.23 -9.07 6.81
C VAL A 46 -1.79 -9.17 6.32
N VAL A 47 -0.85 -9.16 7.26
CA VAL A 47 0.57 -9.38 6.98
C VAL A 47 0.78 -10.88 6.71
N ILE A 48 1.16 -11.24 5.49
CA ILE A 48 1.42 -12.65 5.11
C ILE A 48 2.88 -13.01 5.38
N GLU A 49 3.79 -12.14 4.97
CA GLU A 49 5.21 -12.45 5.02
C GLU A 49 6.07 -11.21 5.26
N LYS A 50 7.21 -11.44 5.91
CA LYS A 50 8.27 -10.44 6.08
C LYS A 50 9.57 -11.04 5.59
N THR A 51 10.03 -10.57 4.45
CA THR A 51 11.22 -11.09 3.78
C THR A 51 12.29 -10.01 3.65
N LEU A 52 13.55 -10.43 3.59
CA LEU A 52 14.65 -9.53 3.25
C LEU A 52 14.79 -9.52 1.73
N GLU A 53 14.82 -8.33 1.13
CA GLU A 53 15.15 -8.18 -0.28
C GLU A 53 16.62 -8.55 -0.53
N HIS A 54 16.92 -8.89 -1.79
CA HIS A 54 18.30 -9.13 -2.21
C HIS A 54 19.21 -7.96 -1.83
N PRO A 55 20.40 -8.21 -1.24
CA PRO A 55 21.30 -7.17 -0.78
C PRO A 55 21.66 -6.20 -1.89
N LYS A 56 21.45 -4.91 -1.65
CA LYS A 56 21.86 -3.84 -2.56
C LYS A 56 23.24 -3.35 -2.14
N VAL A 57 24.22 -3.48 -3.02
CA VAL A 57 25.58 -2.99 -2.79
C VAL A 57 25.67 -1.54 -3.22
N TRP A 58 25.94 -0.64 -2.28
CA TRP A 58 26.22 0.76 -2.54
C TRP A 58 27.72 1.02 -2.42
N TYR A 59 28.36 1.27 -3.56
CA TYR A 59 29.78 1.55 -3.64
C TYR A 59 30.01 2.98 -4.11
N GLN A 60 30.84 3.72 -3.37
CA GLN A 60 31.22 5.09 -3.70
C GLN A 60 32.74 5.21 -3.77
N PHE A 61 33.24 5.64 -4.93
CA PHE A 61 34.66 5.82 -5.19
C PHE A 61 34.95 7.22 -5.70
N HIS A 62 35.93 7.91 -5.09
CA HIS A 62 36.48 9.16 -5.62
C HIS A 62 37.97 9.00 -5.90
N ARG A 63 38.33 9.13 -7.18
CA ARG A 63 39.71 9.02 -7.67
C ARG A 63 40.61 10.08 -7.00
N ARG A 64 41.84 9.67 -6.62
CA ARG A 64 42.89 10.52 -5.99
C ARG A 64 42.50 11.20 -4.66
N ARG A 65 41.35 10.85 -4.07
CA ARG A 65 40.92 11.34 -2.75
C ARG A 65 40.94 10.27 -1.65
N ARG A 66 41.56 9.10 -1.91
CA ARG A 66 41.58 7.91 -1.03
C ARG A 66 40.18 7.54 -0.48
N HIS A 67 39.11 7.93 -1.16
CA HIS A 67 37.75 7.72 -0.69
C HIS A 67 37.13 6.55 -1.44
N HIS A 68 37.08 5.40 -0.77
CA HIS A 68 36.37 4.21 -1.19
C HIS A 68 35.46 3.80 -0.04
N LYS A 69 34.16 3.69 -0.30
CA LYS A 69 33.18 3.23 0.69
C LYS A 69 32.30 2.17 0.06
N LEU A 70 32.20 1.04 0.72
CA LEU A 70 31.28 -0.04 0.40
C LEU A 70 30.25 -0.12 1.52
N ARG A 71 28.97 -0.16 1.18
CA ARG A 71 27.88 -0.48 2.10
C ARG A 71 26.98 -1.53 1.47
N VAL A 72 26.59 -2.52 2.26
CA VAL A 72 25.58 -3.49 1.85
C VAL A 72 24.28 -3.10 2.57
N LEU A 73 23.24 -2.83 1.79
CA LEU A 73 21.94 -2.40 2.27
C LEU A 73 20.95 -3.56 2.14
N PHE A 74 20.29 -3.89 3.24
CA PHE A 74 19.19 -4.84 3.27
C PHE A 74 17.88 -4.07 3.43
N SER A 75 16.99 -4.19 2.45
CA SER A 75 15.64 -3.64 2.54
C SER A 75 14.70 -4.75 3.00
N LYS A 76 13.76 -4.44 3.89
CA LYS A 76 12.68 -5.37 4.26
C LYS A 76 11.54 -5.20 3.26
N ARG A 77 11.09 -6.30 2.66
CA ARG A 77 9.85 -6.39 1.89
C ARG A 77 8.79 -7.03 2.77
N ILE A 78 7.58 -6.51 2.68
CA ILE A 78 6.44 -7.00 3.47
C ILE A 78 5.33 -7.33 2.47
N GLY A 79 4.92 -8.59 2.45
CA GLY A 79 3.76 -9.06 1.70
C GLY A 79 2.50 -8.87 2.52
N ILE A 80 1.52 -8.17 1.97
CA ILE A 80 0.20 -7.98 2.57
C ILE A 80 -0.87 -8.55 1.64
N CYS A 81 -1.87 -9.23 2.19
CA CYS A 81 -3.11 -9.49 1.48
C CYS A 81 -4.19 -8.55 2.01
N THR A 82 -4.89 -7.87 1.12
CA THR A 82 -6.13 -7.18 1.49
C THR A 82 -7.26 -8.21 1.54
N SER A 83 -8.18 -8.06 2.48
CA SER A 83 -9.35 -8.93 2.65
C SER A 83 -10.42 -8.77 1.57
N PHE A 84 -10.01 -8.55 0.31
CA PHE A 84 -10.85 -8.73 -0.87
C PHE A 84 -10.63 -10.14 -1.43
N PRO A 85 -11.27 -11.19 -0.88
CA PRO A 85 -11.52 -12.37 -1.67
C PRO A 85 -12.49 -11.94 -2.77
N PHE A 86 -12.20 -12.38 -3.98
CA PHE A 86 -13.14 -12.51 -5.08
C PHE A 86 -14.58 -12.77 -4.56
N VAL A 87 -15.48 -11.81 -4.80
CA VAL A 87 -16.96 -11.89 -4.68
C VAL A 87 -17.56 -11.94 -3.26
N LEU A 88 -18.03 -10.78 -2.81
CA LEU A 88 -19.38 -10.59 -2.27
C LEU A 88 -19.76 -9.10 -2.46
N GLN A 89 -20.14 -8.76 -3.69
CA GLN A 89 -20.91 -7.55 -3.99
C GLN A 89 -22.30 -7.72 -3.35
N SER A 90 -22.43 -7.43 -2.06
CA SER A 90 -23.74 -7.33 -1.41
C SER A 90 -23.79 -6.13 -0.49
N VAL A 91 -23.29 -4.98 -0.93
CA VAL A 91 -23.66 -3.70 -0.34
C VAL A 91 -23.94 -2.72 -1.47
N THR A 92 -25.23 -2.43 -1.65
CA THR A 92 -25.84 -1.34 -2.43
C THR A 92 -25.96 -1.50 -3.95
N THR A 93 -26.77 -2.47 -4.40
CA THR A 93 -27.66 -2.30 -5.57
C THR A 93 -28.84 -1.37 -5.26
N LEU A 94 -28.59 -0.27 -4.54
CA LEU A 94 -29.58 0.78 -4.30
C LEU A 94 -28.88 2.12 -4.52
N THR A 95 -28.71 2.46 -5.80
CA THR A 95 -29.07 3.78 -6.37
C THR A 95 -28.55 3.85 -7.80
N ASN A 96 -29.50 3.97 -8.72
CA ASN A 96 -29.37 4.41 -10.10
C ASN A 96 -28.49 3.59 -11.07
N SER A 97 -29.20 2.73 -11.78
CA SER A 97 -29.09 2.64 -13.24
C SER A 97 -28.89 4.02 -13.87
N SER A 98 -27.90 4.11 -14.75
CA SER A 98 -27.53 5.31 -15.51
C SER A 98 -26.67 6.29 -14.71
N LEU A 99 -25.35 6.09 -14.80
CA LEU A 99 -24.41 7.03 -15.43
C LEU A 99 -22.99 6.47 -15.22
N ARG A 100 -22.18 6.47 -16.27
CA ARG A 100 -20.74 6.17 -16.19
C ARG A 100 -20.06 7.31 -15.43
N ASN A 101 -20.15 7.31 -14.10
CA ASN A 101 -19.71 8.42 -13.27
C ASN A 101 -18.44 8.05 -12.51
N VAL A 102 -17.36 8.76 -12.82
CA VAL A 102 -16.22 8.89 -11.91
C VAL A 102 -16.65 9.87 -10.82
N ILE A 103 -16.78 9.39 -9.58
CA ILE A 103 -17.18 10.26 -8.47
C ILE A 103 -15.91 10.92 -7.91
N HIS A 104 -15.73 12.19 -8.26
CA HIS A 104 -14.65 13.03 -7.77
C HIS A 104 -15.12 13.79 -6.53
N PHE A 105 -14.44 13.59 -5.40
CA PHE A 105 -14.69 14.31 -4.14
C PHE A 105 -13.57 15.27 -3.79
#